data_AF-A0A946QW41-F1
#
_entry.id   AF-A0A946QW41-F1
#
_cell.length_a   1.000
_cell.length_b   1.000
_cell.length_c   1.000
_cell.angle_alpha   90.00
_cell.angle_beta   90.00
_cell.angle_gamma   90.00
#
_symmetry.space_group_name_H-M   'P 1'
#
loop_
_entity.id
_entity.type
_entity.pdbx_description
1 polymer ?
#
loop_
_entity_poly.entity_id
_entity_poly.type
_entity_poly.pdbx_seq_one_letter_code
_entity_poly.pdbx_strand_id
1 'polypeptide(L)'
;MLISPSISEILRGVTHEMGTSLKQGLNDPVKNAQIDTIIGVLSSCAVRSENEKEWMKKEVTSILSVAKKFVSNDHSSDKISKALKDFDSNESDEKKYQSASNILSLLGDLGSSLGEELASEVWSLMEQRLQHEAYIIGGGFEAAGRN
;
A
#
# COMPACT_ATOMS: atom_id res chain seq x y z
N MET A 1 -1.61 -5.56 -24.42
CA MET A 1 -1.75 -5.15 -23.01
C MET A 1 -1.09 -3.77 -22.91
N LEU A 2 -1.87 -2.69 -22.76
CA LEU A 2 -1.32 -1.36 -22.55
C LEU A 2 -0.78 -1.32 -21.12
N ILE A 3 0.54 -1.41 -20.98
CA ILE A 3 1.21 -1.27 -19.68
C ILE A 3 1.07 0.20 -19.30
N SER A 4 0.14 0.48 -18.38
CA SER A 4 0.03 1.83 -17.80
C SER A 4 1.17 2.00 -16.79
N PRO A 5 1.96 3.08 -16.88
CA PRO A 5 3.05 3.31 -15.95
C PRO A 5 2.50 3.51 -14.54
N SER A 6 3.22 3.00 -13.55
CA SER A 6 2.92 3.23 -12.14
C SER A 6 3.15 4.69 -11.75
N ILE A 7 2.53 5.11 -10.63
CA ILE A 7 2.69 6.48 -10.11
C ILE A 7 4.16 6.81 -9.87
N SER A 8 4.96 5.87 -9.34
CA SER A 8 6.38 6.11 -9.10
C SER A 8 7.18 6.26 -10.39
N GLU A 9 6.85 5.51 -11.45
CA GLU A 9 7.46 5.67 -12.77
C GLU A 9 7.12 7.03 -13.39
N ILE A 10 5.86 7.48 -13.28
CA ILE A 10 5.44 8.81 -13.73
C ILE A 10 6.21 9.90 -12.97
N LEU A 11 6.24 9.80 -11.63
CA LEU A 11 6.91 10.80 -10.78
C LEU A 11 8.42 10.84 -11.05
N ARG A 12 9.08 9.69 -11.23
CA ARG A 12 10.49 9.62 -11.63
C ARG A 12 10.75 10.23 -13.01
N GLY A 13 9.84 10.02 -13.96
CA GLY A 13 9.92 10.67 -15.27
C GLY A 13 9.86 12.18 -15.17
N VAL A 14 8.88 12.70 -14.42
CA VAL A 14 8.70 14.15 -14.20
C VAL A 14 9.92 14.75 -13.49
N THR A 15 10.45 14.13 -12.43
CA THR A 15 11.63 14.65 -11.73
C THR A 15 12.87 14.65 -12.63
N HIS A 16 13.01 13.63 -13.48
CA HIS A 16 14.09 13.59 -14.47
C HIS A 16 13.99 14.73 -15.49
N GLU A 17 12.80 14.97 -16.06
CA GLU A 17 12.58 16.07 -17.02
C GLU A 17 12.78 17.45 -16.38
N MET A 18 12.33 17.65 -15.13
CA MET A 18 12.57 18.89 -14.39
C MET A 18 14.06 19.16 -14.16
N GLY A 19 14.83 18.13 -13.80
CA GLY A 19 16.26 18.24 -13.55
C GLY A 19 17.10 18.46 -14.82
N THR A 20 16.69 17.87 -15.94
CA THR A 20 17.46 17.90 -17.20
C THR A 20 17.04 19.01 -18.14
N SER A 21 15.75 19.23 -18.35
CA SER A 21 15.23 20.18 -19.33
C SER A 21 14.95 21.55 -18.72
N LEU A 22 14.32 21.57 -17.53
CA LEU A 22 13.90 22.82 -16.89
C LEU A 22 15.09 23.53 -16.23
N LYS A 23 15.85 22.81 -15.40
CA LYS A 23 16.97 23.38 -14.63
C LYS A 23 18.13 23.84 -15.50
N GLN A 24 18.48 23.09 -16.55
CA GLN A 24 19.57 23.47 -17.46
C GLN A 24 19.24 24.70 -18.33
N GLY A 25 17.95 24.97 -18.57
CA GLY A 25 17.49 26.16 -19.29
C GLY A 25 17.34 27.42 -18.41
N LEU A 26 17.51 27.30 -17.09
CA LEU A 26 17.29 28.37 -16.13
C LEU A 26 18.60 28.89 -15.52
N ASN A 27 18.93 30.15 -15.82
CA ASN A 27 20.08 30.87 -15.25
C ASN A 27 19.75 31.59 -13.93
N ASP A 28 18.65 31.24 -13.26
CA ASP A 28 18.18 31.86 -12.02
C ASP A 28 18.41 30.91 -10.82
N PRO A 29 19.35 31.22 -9.91
CA PRO A 29 19.66 30.38 -8.76
C PRO A 29 18.47 30.15 -7.82
N VAL A 30 17.59 31.14 -7.66
CA VAL A 30 16.42 31.02 -6.76
C VAL A 30 15.41 30.06 -7.35
N LYS A 31 15.14 30.15 -8.65
CA LYS A 31 14.24 29.21 -9.34
C LYS A 31 14.82 27.80 -9.37
N ASN A 32 16.13 27.66 -9.52
CA ASN A 32 16.80 26.36 -9.46
C ASN A 32 16.66 25.72 -8.07
N ALA A 33 16.78 26.50 -7.00
CA ALA A 33 16.54 25.99 -5.64
C ALA A 33 15.07 25.57 -5.40
N GLN A 34 14.11 26.30 -5.99
CA GLN A 34 12.69 25.91 -5.95
C GLN A 34 12.42 24.62 -6.72
N ILE A 35 13.03 24.44 -7.90
CA ILE A 35 12.95 23.21 -8.69
C ILE A 35 13.52 22.03 -7.90
N ASP A 36 14.67 22.22 -7.24
CA ASP A 36 15.27 21.18 -6.39
C ASP A 36 14.35 20.77 -5.24
N THR A 37 13.65 21.73 -4.64
CA THR A 37 12.65 21.45 -3.59
C THR A 37 11.50 20.62 -4.15
N ILE A 38 10.97 20.99 -5.32
CA ILE A 38 9.87 20.24 -5.96
C ILE A 38 10.34 18.82 -6.32
N ILE A 39 11.53 18.67 -6.90
CA ILE A 39 12.12 17.36 -7.21
C ILE A 39 12.25 16.51 -5.95
N GLY A 40 12.70 17.10 -4.83
CA GLY A 40 12.78 16.42 -3.54
C GLY A 40 11.44 15.90 -3.07
N VAL A 41 10.39 16.73 -3.11
CA VAL A 41 9.02 16.34 -2.74
C VAL A 41 8.50 15.22 -3.64
N LEU A 42 8.59 15.37 -4.96
CA LEU A 42 8.08 14.37 -5.92
C LEU A 42 8.85 13.05 -5.82
N SER A 43 10.16 13.09 -5.56
CA SER A 43 10.97 11.89 -5.35
C SER A 43 10.56 11.16 -4.07
N SER A 44 10.25 11.90 -2.99
CA SER A 44 9.71 11.32 -1.76
C SER A 44 8.34 10.67 -2.00
N CYS A 45 7.46 11.33 -2.75
CA CYS A 45 6.18 10.76 -3.16
C CYS A 45 6.35 9.46 -3.97
N ALA A 46 7.31 9.41 -4.91
CA ALA A 46 7.58 8.21 -5.69
C ALA A 46 7.99 7.01 -4.82
N VAL A 47 8.89 7.23 -3.86
CA VAL A 47 9.32 6.20 -2.91
C VAL A 47 8.15 5.74 -2.04
N ARG A 48 7.34 6.69 -1.55
CA ARG A 48 6.18 6.38 -0.72
C ARG A 48 5.15 5.54 -1.48
N SER A 49 4.84 5.87 -2.73
CA SER A 49 3.92 5.09 -3.55
C SER A 49 4.41 3.67 -3.83
N GLU A 50 5.73 3.45 -3.97
CA GLU A 50 6.29 2.10 -4.09
C GLU A 50 6.18 1.31 -2.78
N ASN A 51 6.51 1.95 -1.67
CA ASN A 51 6.42 1.32 -0.35
C ASN A 51 4.97 0.94 -0.01
N GLU A 52 4.00 1.79 -0.35
CA GLU A 52 2.57 1.53 -0.18
C GLU A 52 2.13 0.32 -1.02
N LYS A 53 2.54 0.25 -2.29
CA LYS A 53 2.24 -0.88 -3.17
C LYS A 53 2.82 -2.20 -2.65
N GLU A 54 4.07 -2.20 -2.20
CA GLU A 54 4.71 -3.39 -1.63
C GLU A 54 4.08 -3.79 -0.30
N TRP A 55 3.68 -2.82 0.52
CA TRP A 55 2.93 -3.07 1.74
C TRP A 55 1.57 -3.72 1.44
N MET A 56 0.79 -3.19 0.48
CA MET A 56 -0.49 -3.76 0.06
C MET A 56 -0.35 -5.23 -0.37
N LYS A 57 0.68 -5.56 -1.16
CA LYS A 57 0.95 -6.95 -1.60
C LYS A 57 1.26 -7.89 -0.43
N LYS A 58 2.07 -7.44 0.52
CA LYS A 58 2.38 -8.20 1.73
C LYS A 58 1.13 -8.44 2.55
N GLU A 59 0.33 -7.40 2.75
CA GLU A 59 -0.91 -7.50 3.52
C GLU A 59 -1.92 -8.46 2.87
N VAL A 60 -2.13 -8.37 1.55
CA VAL A 60 -2.96 -9.32 0.80
C VAL A 60 -2.50 -10.75 1.04
N THR A 61 -1.19 -11.00 0.95
CA THR A 61 -0.63 -12.33 1.15
C THR A 61 -0.90 -12.85 2.57
N SER A 62 -0.71 -12.01 3.58
CA SER A 62 -0.95 -12.36 4.97
C SER A 62 -2.43 -12.66 5.24
N ILE A 63 -3.35 -11.81 4.75
CA ILE A 63 -4.80 -12.01 4.90
C ILE A 63 -5.22 -13.33 4.26
N LEU A 64 -4.78 -13.61 3.02
CA LEU A 64 -5.13 -14.86 2.33
C LEU A 64 -4.59 -16.08 3.06
N SER A 65 -3.41 -15.98 3.69
CA SER A 65 -2.84 -17.06 4.51
C SER A 65 -3.76 -17.37 5.70
N VAL A 66 -4.15 -16.36 6.47
CA VAL A 66 -5.05 -16.51 7.63
C VAL A 66 -6.41 -17.06 7.20
N ALA A 67 -6.99 -16.52 6.13
CA ALA A 67 -8.27 -16.98 5.61
C ALA A 67 -8.24 -18.44 5.15
N LYS A 68 -7.13 -18.89 4.52
CA LYS A 68 -6.95 -20.29 4.12
C LYS A 68 -6.78 -21.22 5.32
N LYS A 69 -6.07 -20.79 6.37
CA LYS A 69 -5.98 -21.55 7.63
C LYS A 69 -7.37 -21.74 8.25
N PHE A 70 -8.17 -20.67 8.29
CA PHE A 70 -9.53 -20.73 8.81
C PHE A 70 -10.38 -21.80 8.12
N VAL A 71 -10.42 -21.79 6.78
CA VAL A 71 -11.18 -22.80 6.01
C VAL A 71 -10.61 -24.21 6.16
N SER A 72 -9.30 -24.35 6.35
CA SER A 72 -8.64 -25.66 6.47
C SER A 72 -8.84 -26.33 7.84
N ASN A 73 -9.13 -25.55 8.89
CA ASN A 73 -9.36 -26.03 10.25
C ASN A 73 -10.82 -26.46 10.48
N ASP A 74 -11.56 -26.83 9.43
CA ASP A 74 -12.99 -27.20 9.46
C ASP A 74 -13.94 -26.12 10.02
N HIS A 75 -13.47 -24.88 10.18
CA HIS A 75 -14.35 -23.75 10.43
C HIS A 75 -15.03 -23.36 9.12
N SER A 76 -16.31 -23.74 8.96
CA SER A 76 -17.06 -23.39 7.75
C SER A 76 -17.81 -22.07 7.92
N SER A 77 -17.33 -21.05 7.21
CA SER A 77 -18.12 -19.87 6.90
C SER A 77 -18.31 -19.82 5.40
N ASP A 78 -19.56 -19.98 4.94
CA ASP A 78 -19.91 -19.92 3.52
C ASP A 78 -19.48 -18.60 2.89
N LYS A 79 -19.50 -17.51 3.67
CA LYS A 79 -19.10 -16.17 3.23
C LYS A 79 -17.60 -16.09 2.94
N ILE A 80 -16.75 -16.60 3.84
CA ILE A 80 -15.28 -16.57 3.67
C ILE A 80 -14.85 -17.53 2.57
N SER A 81 -15.42 -18.73 2.54
CA SER A 81 -15.17 -19.70 1.47
C SER A 81 -15.54 -19.17 0.09
N LYS A 82 -16.67 -18.45 -0.02
CA LYS A 82 -17.07 -17.78 -1.25
C LYS A 82 -16.11 -16.64 -1.60
N ALA A 83 -15.79 -15.76 -0.66
CA ALA A 83 -14.88 -14.64 -0.90
C ALA A 83 -13.47 -15.11 -1.35
N LEU A 84 -12.98 -16.23 -0.82
CA LEU A 84 -11.72 -16.85 -1.27
C LEU A 84 -11.81 -17.44 -2.68
N LYS A 85 -12.96 -17.97 -3.09
CA LYS A 85 -13.19 -18.47 -4.47
C LYS A 85 -13.32 -17.33 -5.47
N ASP A 86 -13.96 -16.24 -5.06
CA ASP A 86 -14.16 -15.05 -5.88
C ASP A 86 -12.88 -14.18 -5.98
N PHE A 87 -11.84 -14.48 -5.20
CA PHE A 87 -10.55 -13.80 -5.27
C PHE A 87 -9.79 -14.20 -6.56
N ASP A 88 -9.60 -13.25 -7.47
CA ASP A 88 -8.85 -13.44 -8.71
C ASP A 88 -7.45 -12.80 -8.64
N SER A 89 -6.41 -13.62 -8.77
CA SER A 89 -5.01 -13.20 -8.76
C SER A 89 -4.57 -12.47 -10.04
N ASN A 90 -5.42 -12.38 -11.06
CA ASN A 90 -5.14 -11.66 -12.30
C ASN A 90 -5.67 -10.22 -12.32
N GLU A 91 -6.45 -9.81 -11.31
CA GLU A 91 -6.94 -8.44 -11.21
C GLU A 91 -5.83 -7.42 -10.88
N SER A 92 -6.17 -6.12 -10.94
CA SER A 92 -5.27 -5.06 -10.51
C SER A 92 -4.94 -5.17 -9.01
N ASP A 93 -3.82 -4.58 -8.61
CA ASP A 93 -3.36 -4.62 -7.22
C ASP A 93 -4.37 -3.96 -6.26
N GLU A 94 -5.05 -2.90 -6.70
CA GLU A 94 -6.10 -2.22 -5.92
C GLU A 94 -7.33 -3.13 -5.71
N LYS A 95 -7.76 -3.84 -6.75
CA LYS A 95 -8.89 -4.76 -6.64
C LYS A 95 -8.55 -5.96 -5.77
N LYS A 96 -7.36 -6.53 -5.92
CA LYS A 96 -6.84 -7.58 -5.03
C LYS A 96 -6.84 -7.11 -3.58
N TYR A 97 -6.37 -5.89 -3.34
CA TYR A 97 -6.34 -5.29 -2.02
C TYR A 97 -7.74 -5.10 -1.42
N GLN A 98 -8.69 -4.62 -2.22
CA GLN A 98 -10.08 -4.48 -1.79
C GLN A 98 -10.71 -5.83 -1.46
N SER A 99 -10.52 -6.83 -2.32
CA SER A 99 -11.03 -8.19 -2.10
C SER A 99 -10.42 -8.83 -0.84
N ALA A 100 -9.11 -8.67 -0.61
CA ALA A 100 -8.47 -9.13 0.61
C ALA A 100 -8.98 -8.38 1.85
N SER A 101 -9.17 -7.06 1.77
CA SER A 101 -9.73 -6.27 2.88
C SER A 101 -11.14 -6.71 3.24
N ASN A 102 -11.97 -7.07 2.26
CA ASN A 102 -13.29 -7.65 2.50
C ASN A 102 -13.18 -8.99 3.25
N ILE A 103 -12.22 -9.85 2.87
CA ILE A 103 -11.95 -11.11 3.59
C ILE A 103 -11.52 -10.84 5.03
N LEU A 104 -10.63 -9.86 5.28
CA LEU A 104 -10.21 -9.49 6.63
C LEU A 104 -11.38 -8.97 7.47
N SER A 105 -12.26 -8.16 6.90
CA SER A 105 -13.49 -7.70 7.58
C SER A 105 -14.39 -8.87 7.96
N LEU A 106 -14.61 -9.81 7.04
CA LEU A 106 -15.43 -11.01 7.31
C LEU A 106 -14.81 -11.90 8.39
N LEU A 107 -13.48 -12.00 8.44
CA LEU A 107 -12.77 -12.68 9.53
C LEU A 107 -12.99 -11.95 10.85
N GLY A 108 -12.83 -10.62 10.88
CA GLY A 108 -13.07 -9.81 12.07
C GLY A 108 -14.49 -9.97 12.65
N ASP A 109 -15.49 -10.03 11.78
CA ASP A 109 -16.90 -10.19 12.17
C ASP A 109 -17.19 -11.53 12.87
N LEU A 110 -16.35 -12.55 12.68
CA LEU A 110 -16.49 -13.83 13.36
C LEU A 110 -16.09 -13.76 14.84
N GLY A 111 -15.21 -12.81 15.22
CA GLY A 111 -14.81 -12.59 16.60
C GLY A 111 -14.39 -13.87 17.33
N SER A 112 -15.09 -14.22 18.41
CA SER A 112 -14.79 -15.40 19.22
C SER A 112 -15.00 -16.74 18.51
N SER A 113 -15.74 -16.79 17.39
CA SER A 113 -15.97 -18.04 16.65
C SER A 113 -14.77 -18.48 15.79
N LEU A 114 -13.71 -17.66 15.72
CA LEU A 114 -12.45 -17.99 15.04
C LEU A 114 -11.59 -18.99 15.81
N GLY A 115 -11.77 -19.11 17.13
CA GLY A 115 -10.77 -19.71 18.01
C GLY A 115 -9.64 -18.72 18.35
N GLU A 116 -9.03 -18.90 19.52
CA GLU A 116 -8.11 -17.93 20.14
C GLU A 116 -6.87 -17.63 19.27
N GLU A 117 -6.28 -18.67 18.67
CA GLU A 117 -5.10 -18.53 17.80
C GLU A 117 -5.38 -17.70 16.54
N LEU A 118 -6.44 -18.05 15.80
CA LEU A 118 -6.82 -17.32 14.58
C LEU A 118 -7.34 -15.91 14.90
N ALA A 119 -8.05 -15.73 16.02
CA ALA A 119 -8.48 -14.41 16.47
C ALA A 119 -7.27 -13.50 16.76
N SER A 120 -6.21 -14.04 17.37
CA SER A 120 -4.96 -13.31 17.60
C SER A 120 -4.26 -12.94 16.29
N GLU A 121 -4.21 -13.85 15.31
CA GLU A 121 -3.66 -13.54 13.97
C GLU A 121 -4.45 -12.44 13.25
N VAL A 122 -5.78 -12.50 13.27
CA VAL A 122 -6.66 -11.48 12.68
C VAL A 122 -6.47 -10.13 13.37
N TRP A 123 -6.40 -10.12 14.70
CA TRP A 123 -6.16 -8.89 15.47
C TRP A 123 -4.80 -8.27 15.15
N SER A 124 -3.75 -9.08 15.04
CA SER A 124 -2.42 -8.63 14.64
C SER A 124 -2.42 -7.95 13.26
N LEU A 125 -3.19 -8.49 12.30
CA LEU A 125 -3.34 -7.86 10.98
C LEU A 125 -4.06 -6.51 11.06
N MET A 126 -5.13 -6.40 11.86
CA MET A 126 -5.84 -5.14 12.08
C MET A 126 -4.95 -4.09 12.75
N GLU A 127 -4.16 -4.48 13.75
CA GLU A 127 -3.21 -3.59 14.43
C GLU A 127 -2.10 -3.11 13.48
N GLN A 128 -1.55 -4.01 12.67
CA GLN A 128 -0.55 -3.65 11.64
C GLN A 128 -1.10 -2.62 10.64
N ARG A 129 -2.37 -2.78 10.22
CA ARG A 129 -3.04 -1.82 9.35
C ARG A 129 -3.20 -0.46 10.04
N LEU A 130 -3.68 -0.45 11.28
CA LEU A 130 -3.83 0.78 12.06
C LEU A 130 -2.51 1.53 12.23
N GLN A 131 -1.42 0.81 12.53
CA GLN A 131 -0.08 1.40 12.65
C GLN A 131 0.40 2.00 11.32
N HIS A 132 0.11 1.32 10.20
CA HIS A 132 0.43 1.84 8.87
C HIS A 132 -0.36 3.11 8.53
N GLU A 133 -1.67 3.14 8.82
CA GLU A 133 -2.52 4.31 8.64
C GLU A 133 -2.05 5.49 9.51
N ALA A 134 -1.70 5.23 10.77
CA ALA A 134 -1.16 6.23 11.68
C ALA A 134 0.19 6.78 11.18
N TYR A 135 1.06 5.94 10.62
CA TYR A 135 2.32 6.38 9.99
C TYR A 135 2.06 7.22 8.73
N ILE A 136 1.07 6.85 7.91
CA ILE A 136 0.70 7.59 6.70
C ILE A 136 0.13 8.97 7.05
N ILE A 137 -0.81 9.05 8.00
CA ILE A 137 -1.55 10.27 8.35
C ILE A 137 -0.74 11.15 9.32
N GLY A 138 0.03 10.55 10.22
CA GLY A 138 0.83 11.23 11.25
C GLY A 138 2.33 11.35 10.94
N GLY A 139 2.79 10.87 9.77
CA GLY A 139 4.19 10.91 9.37
C GLY A 139 4.66 12.35 9.12
N GLY A 140 5.44 12.87 10.05
CA GLY A 140 6.01 14.22 10.00
C GLY A 140 6.75 14.48 8.68
N PHE A 141 6.38 15.57 8.02
CA PHE A 141 7.16 16.15 6.96
C PHE A 141 8.46 16.69 7.56
N GLU A 142 9.54 15.90 7.50
CA GLU A 142 10.89 16.44 7.69
C GLU A 142 11.28 17.16 6.39
N ALA A 143 11.09 18.49 6.40
CA ALA A 143 11.58 19.35 5.35
C ALA A 143 13.11 19.18 5.25
N ALA A 144 13.60 18.71 4.10
CA ALA A 144 15.02 18.65 3.81
C ALA A 144 15.66 20.04 4.07
N GLY A 145 16.57 20.12 5.04
CA GLY A 145 17.37 21.33 5.31
C GLY A 145 17.19 22.02 6.66
N ARG A 146 16.58 21.39 7.67
CA ARG A 146 16.62 21.90 9.05
C ARG A 146 17.15 20.83 10.03
N ASN A 147 18.46 20.84 10.22
CA ASN A 147 19.12 20.46 11.47
C ASN A 147 19.79 21.71 12.05
#